data_AF-A0A432ELH3-F1
#
_entry.id   AF-A0A432ELH3-F1
#
_cell.length_a   1.000
_cell.length_b   1.000
_cell.length_c   1.000
_cell.angle_alpha   90.00
_cell.angle_beta   90.00
_cell.angle_gamma   90.00
#
_symmetry.space_group_name_H-M   'P 1'
#
loop_
_entity.id
_entity.type
_entity.pdbx_description
1 polymer ?
#
loop_
_entity_poly.entity_id
_entity_poly.type
_entity_poly.pdbx_seq_one_letter_code
_entity_poly.pdbx_strand_id
1 'polypeptide(L)'
;MCGIFGVWNSQEAPLHTYWGLYTLQHRGQESAGICSTDGKEFFLVKKQGLVLEALRQEDLKKLKGNSAIGHVRYSTAGDIGGTNAQPILAETSKGTFALVHNGNLTNYKILRRNLAEKGAVFKYTSDTEVFVHLIDQSEGWIPEGLKLHPNDEDFLPYLFDALKKVEGAYSLLILLKDKLIAVRDPLGFRPLEIGRRGESWFFSSESVGFDIVGAEFQRELKAGEVLVVDKEGLRSYFPFGDFSARRAACIFEFIYFARPDSYIFGDWVYEVRKRLGRQLAKEVGSKLEVDVVVPVPDSGIVPAIGFCEESGLPLELGLIRNHYVGRSFIQPTQELRDLKVLMKL
;
A
#
# COMPACT_ATOMS: atom_id res chain seq x y z
N MET A 1 -4.70 -0.28 6.51
CA MET A 1 -3.93 -0.84 5.38
C MET A 1 -4.42 -0.13 4.16
N CYS A 2 -3.52 0.41 3.33
CA CYS A 2 -3.83 1.21 2.16
C CYS A 2 -3.19 0.59 0.91
N GLY A 3 -3.49 1.11 -0.27
CA GLY A 3 -2.80 0.76 -1.51
C GLY A 3 -1.93 1.92 -1.99
N ILE A 4 -0.69 1.64 -2.36
CA ILE A 4 0.22 2.59 -3.03
C ILE A 4 0.66 2.04 -4.37
N PHE A 5 0.79 2.94 -5.34
CA PHE A 5 1.29 2.64 -6.68
C PHE A 5 2.22 3.75 -7.15
N GLY A 6 3.28 3.42 -7.87
CA GLY A 6 4.19 4.40 -8.42
C GLY A 6 4.81 3.94 -9.74
N VAL A 7 5.18 4.92 -10.55
CA VAL A 7 5.77 4.73 -11.87
C VAL A 7 6.90 5.71 -12.06
N TRP A 8 8.01 5.22 -12.60
CA TRP A 8 9.13 6.03 -13.06
C TRP A 8 9.37 5.82 -14.56
N ASN A 9 9.67 6.91 -15.27
CA ASN A 9 10.07 6.92 -16.67
C ASN A 9 9.03 6.29 -17.63
N SER A 10 7.79 6.73 -17.54
CA SER A 10 6.68 6.29 -18.40
C SER A 10 5.97 7.50 -19.00
N GLN A 11 5.80 7.58 -20.32
CA GLN A 11 5.12 8.70 -20.98
C GLN A 11 3.70 8.99 -20.44
N GLU A 12 2.99 7.96 -19.97
CA GLU A 12 1.64 8.07 -19.41
C GLU A 12 1.62 7.75 -17.90
N ALA A 13 2.65 8.17 -17.16
CA ALA A 13 2.80 7.85 -15.73
C ALA A 13 1.53 8.12 -14.89
N PRO A 14 0.84 9.27 -15.03
CA PRO A 14 -0.41 9.52 -14.31
C PRO A 14 -1.52 8.50 -14.62
N LEU A 15 -1.65 8.09 -15.90
CA LEU A 15 -2.68 7.14 -16.33
C LEU A 15 -2.37 5.72 -15.85
N HIS A 16 -1.11 5.30 -15.92
CA HIS A 16 -0.70 4.02 -15.33
C HIS A 16 -0.93 4.00 -13.82
N THR A 17 -0.61 5.08 -13.11
CA THR A 17 -0.89 5.18 -11.68
C THR A 17 -2.38 5.12 -11.40
N TYR A 18 -3.22 5.79 -12.20
CA TYR A 18 -4.68 5.70 -12.07
C TYR A 18 -5.20 4.26 -12.19
N TRP A 19 -4.76 3.51 -13.20
CA TRP A 19 -5.17 2.13 -13.40
C TRP A 19 -4.61 1.17 -12.34
N GLY A 20 -3.35 1.36 -11.92
CA GLY A 20 -2.77 0.62 -10.81
C GLY A 20 -3.54 0.85 -9.51
N LEU A 21 -3.94 2.08 -9.21
CA LEU A 21 -4.80 2.37 -8.05
C LEU A 21 -6.19 1.74 -8.17
N TYR A 22 -6.77 1.72 -9.38
CA TYR A 22 -8.04 1.04 -9.62
C TYR A 22 -7.97 -0.45 -9.27
N THR A 23 -6.89 -1.14 -9.65
CA THR A 23 -6.69 -2.56 -9.26
C THR A 23 -6.51 -2.76 -7.76
N LEU A 24 -5.94 -1.77 -7.07
CA LEU A 24 -5.72 -1.75 -5.63
C LEU A 24 -6.92 -1.18 -4.83
N GLN A 25 -8.05 -0.84 -5.47
CA GLN A 25 -9.21 -0.20 -4.83
C GLN A 25 -9.74 -0.95 -3.60
N HIS A 26 -9.60 -2.27 -3.57
CA HIS A 26 -9.99 -3.10 -2.44
C HIS A 26 -9.20 -2.77 -1.15
N ARG A 27 -7.98 -2.22 -1.28
CA ARG A 27 -7.14 -1.78 -0.16
C ARG A 27 -7.57 -0.46 0.46
N GLY A 28 -8.52 0.25 -0.14
CA GLY A 28 -8.90 1.56 0.35
C GLY A 28 -9.94 2.21 -0.54
N GLN A 29 -11.04 2.66 0.04
CA GLN A 29 -12.18 3.20 -0.72
C GLN A 29 -12.52 4.64 -0.31
N GLU A 30 -11.86 5.19 0.69
CA GLU A 30 -12.25 6.48 1.27
C GLU A 30 -11.80 7.68 0.44
N SER A 31 -10.59 7.60 -0.11
CA SER A 31 -10.02 8.62 -0.98
C SER A 31 -9.01 8.02 -1.93
N ALA A 32 -8.79 8.71 -3.04
CA ALA A 32 -7.76 8.41 -4.02
C ALA A 32 -7.00 9.69 -4.37
N GLY A 33 -5.71 9.55 -4.64
CA GLY A 33 -4.89 10.67 -5.08
C GLY A 33 -3.68 10.24 -5.88
N ILE A 34 -3.23 11.13 -6.75
CA ILE A 34 -2.06 10.98 -7.60
C ILE A 34 -1.26 12.28 -7.56
N CYS A 35 0.05 12.14 -7.41
CA CYS A 35 1.01 13.20 -7.63
C CYS A 35 1.95 12.76 -8.75
N SER A 36 2.14 13.62 -9.75
CA SER A 36 3.06 13.36 -10.86
C SER A 36 4.04 14.51 -11.05
N THR A 37 5.13 14.24 -11.75
CA THR A 37 6.13 15.24 -12.12
C THR A 37 6.63 15.03 -13.54
N ASP A 38 6.92 16.14 -14.22
CA ASP A 38 7.59 16.20 -15.53
C ASP A 38 9.09 16.50 -15.41
N GLY A 39 9.65 16.42 -14.19
CA GLY A 39 11.02 16.78 -13.86
C GLY A 39 11.24 18.25 -13.53
N LYS A 40 10.21 19.10 -13.67
CA LYS A 40 10.28 20.53 -13.37
C LYS A 40 9.30 20.91 -12.28
N GLU A 41 8.06 20.45 -12.39
CA GLU A 41 6.97 20.81 -11.50
C GLU A 41 6.26 19.55 -10.97
N PHE A 42 5.47 19.73 -9.91
CA PHE A 42 4.61 18.68 -9.37
C PHE A 42 3.15 19.02 -9.66
N PHE A 43 2.39 18.00 -10.04
CA PHE A 43 0.95 18.07 -10.28
C PHE A 43 0.28 17.15 -9.28
N LEU A 44 -0.66 17.67 -8.48
CA LEU A 44 -1.34 16.90 -7.43
C LEU A 44 -2.85 16.97 -7.63
N VAL A 45 -3.48 15.80 -7.62
CA VAL A 45 -4.93 15.66 -7.49
C VAL A 45 -5.19 14.62 -6.40
N LYS A 46 -6.00 14.97 -5.41
CA LYS A 46 -6.52 14.02 -4.41
C LYS A 46 -7.93 14.39 -4.00
N LYS A 47 -8.83 13.41 -3.96
CA LYS A 47 -10.25 13.60 -3.61
C LYS A 47 -10.78 12.41 -2.82
N GLN A 48 -11.89 12.63 -2.11
CA GLN A 48 -12.65 11.56 -1.47
C GLN A 48 -13.38 10.71 -2.51
N GLY A 49 -13.63 9.44 -2.16
CA GLY A 49 -14.37 8.50 -2.98
C GLY A 49 -13.49 7.40 -3.59
N LEU A 50 -14.14 6.56 -4.39
CA LEU A 50 -13.49 5.53 -5.19
C LEU A 50 -12.64 6.18 -6.30
N VAL A 51 -11.62 5.49 -6.80
CA VAL A 51 -10.71 5.96 -7.85
C VAL A 51 -11.46 6.53 -9.05
N LEU A 52 -12.45 5.79 -9.58
CA LEU A 52 -13.24 6.22 -10.75
C LEU A 52 -14.13 7.45 -10.48
N GLU A 53 -14.55 7.63 -9.23
CA GLU A 53 -15.43 8.74 -8.81
C GLU A 53 -14.63 10.01 -8.45
N ALA A 54 -13.50 9.79 -7.79
CA ALA A 54 -12.61 10.79 -7.21
C ALA A 54 -11.66 11.39 -8.24
N LEU A 55 -11.16 10.61 -9.19
CA LEU A 55 -10.16 11.04 -10.17
C LEU A 55 -10.76 11.03 -11.57
N ARG A 56 -11.56 12.05 -11.88
CA ARG A 56 -12.29 12.14 -13.15
C ARG A 56 -11.36 12.53 -14.29
N GLN A 57 -11.81 12.35 -15.53
CA GLN A 57 -11.04 12.69 -16.72
C GLN A 57 -10.51 14.13 -16.73
N GLU A 58 -11.29 15.09 -16.21
CA GLU A 58 -10.88 16.49 -16.05
C GLU A 58 -9.74 16.69 -15.05
N ASP A 59 -9.64 15.83 -14.05
CA ASP A 59 -8.55 15.86 -13.08
C ASP A 59 -7.31 15.19 -13.63
N LEU A 60 -7.47 14.07 -14.34
CA LEU A 60 -6.35 13.37 -14.99
C LEU A 60 -5.64 14.26 -16.01
N LYS A 61 -6.38 15.14 -16.72
CA LYS A 61 -5.80 16.15 -17.63
C LYS A 61 -4.88 17.17 -16.94
N LYS A 62 -5.00 17.35 -15.62
CA LYS A 62 -4.13 18.25 -14.84
C LYS A 62 -2.83 17.59 -14.45
N LEU A 63 -2.78 16.25 -14.44
CA LEU A 63 -1.59 15.48 -14.10
C LEU A 63 -0.74 15.29 -15.36
N LYS A 64 0.54 15.67 -15.27
CA LYS A 64 1.49 15.61 -16.37
C LYS A 64 2.78 14.93 -15.95
N GLY A 65 3.58 14.57 -16.93
CA GLY A 65 4.95 14.11 -16.74
C GLY A 65 5.12 12.60 -16.80
N ASN A 66 6.36 12.17 -16.61
CA ASN A 66 6.80 10.81 -16.85
C ASN A 66 6.98 9.96 -15.58
N SER A 67 6.72 10.56 -14.42
CA SER A 67 6.80 9.86 -13.14
C SER A 67 5.64 10.25 -12.23
N ALA A 68 5.10 9.29 -11.48
CA ALA A 68 3.94 9.52 -10.62
C ALA A 68 3.91 8.54 -9.44
N ILE A 69 3.31 8.97 -8.35
CA ILE A 69 2.93 8.13 -7.21
C ILE A 69 1.46 8.37 -6.87
N GLY A 70 0.82 7.37 -6.32
CA GLY A 70 -0.60 7.43 -5.98
C GLY A 70 -0.95 6.56 -4.80
N HIS A 71 -2.11 6.82 -4.23
CA HIS A 71 -2.59 6.16 -3.03
C HIS A 71 -4.11 6.00 -3.03
N VAL A 72 -4.59 4.87 -2.50
CA VAL A 72 -5.98 4.64 -2.10
C VAL A 72 -6.05 4.41 -0.59
N ARG A 73 -6.93 5.15 0.09
CA ARG A 73 -7.00 5.17 1.55
C ARG A 73 -8.10 4.26 2.11
N TYR A 74 -7.75 3.49 3.13
CA TYR A 74 -8.71 2.86 4.04
C TYR A 74 -8.72 3.63 5.37
N SER A 75 -9.90 4.02 5.85
CA SER A 75 -10.01 4.69 7.15
C SER A 75 -9.66 3.72 8.28
N THR A 76 -8.65 4.06 9.07
CA THR A 76 -8.45 3.46 10.39
C THR A 76 -9.41 4.11 11.38
N ALA A 77 -9.78 3.41 12.45
CA ALA A 77 -10.69 3.94 13.46
C ALA A 77 -10.23 5.33 13.97
N GLY A 78 -11.12 6.33 13.89
CA GLY A 78 -10.89 7.68 14.43
C GLY A 78 -10.70 8.80 13.40
N ASP A 79 -10.67 8.52 12.11
CA ASP A 79 -10.36 9.54 11.09
C ASP A 79 -11.38 9.50 9.93
N ILE A 80 -12.43 10.33 10.07
CA ILE A 80 -13.64 10.31 9.22
C ILE A 80 -13.57 11.43 8.14
N GLY A 81 -12.42 12.09 7.98
CA GLY A 81 -12.24 13.23 7.09
C GLY A 81 -11.36 12.93 5.87
N GLY A 82 -11.75 13.46 4.70
CA GLY A 82 -10.95 13.43 3.47
C GLY A 82 -9.68 14.26 3.52
N THR A 83 -9.50 15.04 4.61
CA THR A 83 -8.28 15.79 4.91
C THR A 83 -7.05 14.91 4.79
N ASN A 84 -7.12 13.65 5.21
CA ASN A 84 -5.96 12.74 5.24
C ASN A 84 -5.73 11.97 3.93
N ALA A 85 -6.31 12.41 2.82
CA ALA A 85 -5.98 11.87 1.49
C ALA A 85 -4.49 12.09 1.18
N GLN A 86 -3.86 11.07 0.60
CA GLN A 86 -2.48 11.09 0.10
C GLN A 86 -2.50 11.07 -1.44
N PRO A 87 -1.41 11.46 -2.14
CA PRO A 87 -0.10 11.86 -1.63
C PRO A 87 -0.07 13.14 -0.79
N ILE A 88 0.94 13.25 0.07
CA ILE A 88 1.34 14.53 0.68
C ILE A 88 2.45 15.12 -0.18
N LEU A 89 2.17 16.24 -0.85
CA LEU A 89 3.18 17.08 -1.50
C LEU A 89 3.67 18.11 -0.48
N ALA A 90 4.96 18.09 -0.19
CA ALA A 90 5.57 18.96 0.80
C ALA A 90 6.72 19.76 0.20
N GLU A 91 6.79 21.03 0.57
CA GLU A 91 7.94 21.89 0.34
C GLU A 91 8.66 22.06 1.68
N THR A 92 9.93 21.65 1.70
CA THR A 92 10.74 21.57 2.92
C THR A 92 12.08 22.27 2.69
N SER A 93 12.83 22.50 3.76
CA SER A 93 14.21 23.00 3.68
C SER A 93 15.15 22.04 2.94
N LYS A 94 14.75 20.76 2.75
CA LYS A 94 15.49 19.72 2.02
C LYS A 94 15.00 19.53 0.59
N GLY A 95 14.14 20.42 0.10
CA GLY A 95 13.53 20.36 -1.22
C GLY A 95 12.07 19.93 -1.21
N THR A 96 11.48 19.91 -2.41
CA THR A 96 10.08 19.54 -2.62
C THR A 96 9.98 18.06 -3.02
N PHE A 97 9.11 17.33 -2.34
CA PHE A 97 8.83 15.93 -2.68
C PHE A 97 7.37 15.58 -2.37
N ALA A 98 6.86 14.56 -3.06
CA ALA A 98 5.59 13.94 -2.73
C ALA A 98 5.82 12.59 -2.06
N LEU A 99 4.96 12.22 -1.11
CA LEU A 99 5.07 10.97 -0.35
C LEU A 99 3.72 10.27 -0.23
N VAL A 100 3.74 8.94 -0.38
CA VAL A 100 2.65 8.03 -0.04
C VAL A 100 3.13 6.94 0.90
N HIS A 101 2.22 6.46 1.75
CA HIS A 101 2.49 5.55 2.85
C HIS A 101 1.37 4.54 3.01
N ASN A 102 1.73 3.26 2.96
CA ASN A 102 0.91 2.15 3.42
C ASN A 102 1.53 1.57 4.70
N GLY A 103 0.92 1.84 5.85
CA GLY A 103 1.49 1.41 7.12
C GLY A 103 0.82 2.04 8.33
N ASN A 104 1.47 1.89 9.48
CA ASN A 104 1.13 2.60 10.70
C ASN A 104 2.37 2.73 11.58
N LEU A 105 2.68 3.95 12.00
CA LEU A 105 3.75 4.23 12.95
C LEU A 105 3.26 4.06 14.40
N THR A 106 3.90 3.18 15.16
CA THR A 106 3.52 2.91 16.57
C THR A 106 3.90 4.05 17.50
N ASN A 107 5.02 4.73 17.21
CA ASN A 107 5.52 5.85 18.00
C ASN A 107 5.07 7.24 17.47
N TYR A 108 4.10 7.30 16.54
CA TYR A 108 3.71 8.54 15.84
C TYR A 108 3.29 9.68 16.78
N LYS A 109 2.60 9.39 17.88
CA LYS A 109 2.13 10.42 18.84
C LYS A 109 3.30 11.11 19.54
N ILE A 110 4.34 10.33 19.87
CA ILE A 110 5.55 10.83 20.52
C ILE A 110 6.33 11.70 19.52
N LEU A 111 6.54 11.17 18.32
CA LEU A 111 7.24 11.90 17.25
C LEU A 111 6.54 13.21 16.91
N ARG A 112 5.21 13.19 16.73
CA ARG A 112 4.41 14.38 16.45
C ARG A 112 4.55 15.45 17.53
N ARG A 113 4.50 15.05 18.81
CA ARG A 113 4.69 15.99 19.94
C ARG A 113 6.08 16.64 19.89
N ASN A 114 7.13 15.83 19.77
CA ASN A 114 8.51 16.32 19.74
C ASN A 114 8.77 17.26 18.56
N LEU A 115 8.19 16.96 17.39
CA LEU A 115 8.29 17.81 16.20
C LEU A 115 7.53 19.13 16.39
N ALA A 116 6.34 19.08 17.00
CA ALA A 116 5.55 20.28 17.30
C ALA A 116 6.22 21.20 18.32
N GLU A 117 6.87 20.64 19.34
CA GLU A 117 7.70 21.40 20.31
C GLU A 117 8.88 22.11 19.62
N LYS A 118 9.37 21.56 18.51
CA LYS A 118 10.39 22.18 17.64
C LYS A 118 9.80 23.12 16.58
N GLY A 119 8.51 23.43 16.65
CA GLY A 119 7.83 24.39 15.77
C GLY A 119 7.17 23.80 14.53
N ALA A 120 7.11 22.47 14.37
CA ALA A 120 6.38 21.86 13.25
C ALA A 120 4.86 22.06 13.38
N VAL A 121 4.23 22.55 12.31
CA VAL A 121 2.77 22.71 12.23
C VAL A 121 2.19 21.64 11.31
N PHE A 122 1.45 20.71 11.91
CA PHE A 122 0.82 19.60 11.20
C PHE A 122 -0.54 20.01 10.62
N LYS A 123 -0.77 19.71 9.34
CA LYS A 123 -2.04 19.92 8.63
C LYS A 123 -2.95 18.70 8.72
N TYR A 124 -2.37 17.52 8.84
CA TYR A 124 -3.03 16.22 8.80
C TYR A 124 -3.05 15.58 10.19
N THR A 125 -3.96 14.63 10.40
CA THR A 125 -3.98 13.77 11.61
C THR A 125 -3.30 12.42 11.36
N SER A 126 -3.04 12.08 10.09
CA SER A 126 -2.28 10.90 9.71
C SER A 126 -0.83 10.97 10.18
N ASP A 127 -0.30 9.82 10.57
CA ASP A 127 1.11 9.54 10.82
C ASP A 127 2.02 9.76 9.61
N THR A 128 1.48 9.78 8.39
CA THR A 128 2.23 10.01 7.15
C THR A 128 2.96 11.37 7.14
N GLU A 129 2.34 12.42 7.71
CA GLU A 129 2.96 13.75 7.79
C GLU A 129 4.17 13.79 8.74
N VAL A 130 4.30 12.81 9.65
CA VAL A 130 5.48 12.69 10.52
C VAL A 130 6.75 12.48 9.69
N PHE A 131 6.70 11.68 8.62
CA PHE A 131 7.85 11.51 7.72
C PHE A 131 8.32 12.83 7.12
N VAL A 132 7.37 13.68 6.68
CA VAL A 132 7.68 14.98 6.08
C VAL A 132 8.47 15.85 7.06
N HIS A 133 7.97 15.98 8.29
CA HIS A 133 8.61 16.82 9.30
C HIS A 133 9.91 16.23 9.85
N LEU A 134 10.03 14.90 9.91
CA LEU A 134 11.30 14.26 10.27
C LEU A 134 12.39 14.53 9.23
N ILE A 135 12.05 14.50 7.94
CA ILE A 135 12.97 14.81 6.84
C ILE A 135 13.35 16.30 6.89
N ASP A 136 12.35 17.19 7.01
CA ASP A 136 12.57 18.64 7.04
C ASP A 136 13.50 19.08 8.18
N GLN A 137 13.31 18.52 9.38
CA GLN A 137 14.14 18.83 10.56
C GLN A 137 15.40 17.95 10.67
N SER A 138 15.72 17.14 9.65
CA SER A 138 16.89 16.26 9.70
C SER A 138 18.20 17.00 9.46
N GLU A 139 19.23 16.61 10.20
CA GLU A 139 20.63 17.01 9.97
C GLU A 139 21.37 16.05 9.03
N GLY A 140 20.72 14.95 8.64
CA GLY A 140 21.28 13.89 7.81
C GLY A 140 22.03 12.84 8.63
N TRP A 141 21.94 11.59 8.20
CA TRP A 141 22.71 10.49 8.77
C TRP A 141 23.00 9.44 7.68
N ILE A 142 24.26 9.00 7.61
CA ILE A 142 24.69 7.89 6.78
C ILE A 142 25.35 6.86 7.70
N PRO A 143 24.95 5.57 7.63
CA PRO A 143 25.63 4.51 8.36
C PRO A 143 27.09 4.38 7.94
N GLU A 144 27.95 4.04 8.90
CA GLU A 144 29.36 3.78 8.61
C GLU A 144 29.52 2.67 7.56
N GLY A 145 30.39 2.90 6.58
CA GLY A 145 30.65 1.96 5.49
C GLY A 145 29.62 1.96 4.34
N LEU A 146 28.48 2.67 4.47
CA LEU A 146 27.53 2.83 3.37
C LEU A 146 27.96 3.97 2.45
N LYS A 147 28.34 3.65 1.22
CA LYS A 147 28.65 4.65 0.18
C LYS A 147 27.40 4.93 -0.66
N LEU A 148 27.00 6.19 -0.73
CA LEU A 148 25.93 6.64 -1.60
C LEU A 148 26.43 6.89 -3.02
N HIS A 149 25.52 6.76 -3.98
CA HIS A 149 25.71 7.30 -5.31
C HIS A 149 25.65 8.84 -5.25
N PRO A 150 26.46 9.60 -6.03
CA PRO A 150 26.47 11.06 -5.98
C PRO A 150 25.09 11.70 -6.17
N ASN A 151 24.25 11.13 -7.04
CA ASN A 151 22.88 11.61 -7.27
C ASN A 151 21.95 11.40 -6.07
N ASP A 152 22.34 10.68 -5.03
CA ASP A 152 21.46 10.33 -3.91
C ASP A 152 21.88 11.01 -2.60
N GLU A 153 23.04 11.66 -2.57
CA GLU A 153 23.61 12.34 -1.39
C GLU A 153 22.80 13.57 -0.95
N ASP A 154 22.01 14.15 -1.86
CA ASP A 154 21.20 15.34 -1.64
C ASP A 154 19.98 15.09 -0.76
N PHE A 155 19.45 13.86 -0.74
CA PHE A 155 18.19 13.53 -0.06
C PHE A 155 18.26 12.33 0.87
N LEU A 156 18.97 11.26 0.47
CA LEU A 156 18.96 10.01 1.25
C LEU A 156 19.48 10.15 2.68
N PRO A 157 20.48 10.98 3.02
CA PRO A 157 20.90 11.13 4.41
C PRO A 157 19.77 11.61 5.32
N TYR A 158 18.91 12.51 4.84
CA TYR A 158 17.76 13.03 5.60
C TYR A 158 16.65 11.98 5.72
N LEU A 159 16.42 11.22 4.64
CA LEU A 159 15.48 10.11 4.66
C LEU A 159 15.94 9.02 5.62
N PHE A 160 17.21 8.61 5.62
CA PHE A 160 17.73 7.58 6.52
C PHE A 160 17.63 7.99 7.98
N ASP A 161 17.95 9.24 8.32
CA ASP A 161 17.77 9.77 9.67
C ASP A 161 16.29 9.79 10.09
N ALA A 162 15.37 10.14 9.19
CA ALA A 162 13.94 10.06 9.46
C ALA A 162 13.49 8.61 9.70
N LEU A 163 13.90 7.67 8.83
CA LEU A 163 13.58 6.26 8.93
C LEU A 163 14.14 5.60 10.20
N LYS A 164 15.28 6.08 10.70
CA LYS A 164 15.90 5.63 11.96
C LYS A 164 15.04 5.93 13.19
N LYS A 165 14.23 6.98 13.13
CA LYS A 165 13.42 7.48 14.27
C LYS A 165 12.02 6.87 14.34
N VAL A 166 11.54 6.28 13.25
CA VAL A 166 10.18 5.73 13.19
C VAL A 166 10.15 4.28 13.65
N GLU A 167 9.08 3.92 14.35
CA GLU A 167 8.77 2.55 14.73
C GLU A 167 7.42 2.16 14.14
N GLY A 168 7.28 0.91 13.72
CA GLY A 168 6.06 0.37 13.15
C GLY A 168 6.30 -0.30 11.81
N ALA A 169 5.26 -0.32 10.99
CA ALA A 169 5.26 -0.98 9.68
C ALA A 169 4.96 0.03 8.59
N TYR A 170 5.71 0.01 7.50
CA TYR A 170 5.55 0.98 6.41
C TYR A 170 6.10 0.46 5.09
N SER A 171 5.33 0.70 4.03
CA SER A 171 5.81 0.79 2.66
C SER A 171 5.64 2.24 2.21
N LEU A 172 6.69 2.85 1.65
CA LEU A 172 6.65 4.23 1.18
C LEU A 172 7.01 4.31 -0.30
N LEU A 173 6.40 5.27 -1.00
CA LEU A 173 6.93 5.79 -2.24
C LEU A 173 7.11 7.30 -2.09
N ILE A 174 8.29 7.79 -2.47
CA ILE A 174 8.66 9.20 -2.44
C ILE A 174 9.02 9.62 -3.85
N LEU A 175 8.43 10.70 -4.32
CA LEU A 175 8.66 11.24 -5.64
C LEU A 175 9.38 12.58 -5.51
N LEU A 176 10.62 12.63 -6.00
CA LEU A 176 11.34 13.86 -6.30
C LEU A 176 11.20 14.17 -7.79
N LYS A 177 11.72 15.33 -8.23
CA LYS A 177 11.67 15.73 -9.65
C LYS A 177 12.43 14.76 -10.55
N ASP A 178 13.56 14.26 -10.07
CA ASP A 178 14.56 13.52 -10.85
C ASP A 178 14.71 12.05 -10.44
N LYS A 179 14.03 11.61 -9.38
CA LYS A 179 14.05 10.22 -8.91
C LYS A 179 12.78 9.82 -8.16
N LEU A 180 12.49 8.52 -8.14
CA LEU A 180 11.46 7.89 -7.30
C LEU A 180 12.15 6.94 -6.31
N ILE A 181 11.78 7.02 -5.04
CA ILE A 181 12.36 6.22 -3.96
C ILE A 181 11.27 5.31 -3.38
N ALA A 182 11.52 4.02 -3.32
CA ALA A 182 10.67 3.02 -2.71
C ALA A 182 11.31 2.50 -1.43
N VAL A 183 10.56 2.43 -0.34
CA VAL A 183 11.07 2.02 0.97
C VAL A 183 10.18 0.95 1.57
N ARG A 184 10.79 -0.07 2.17
CA ARG A 184 10.10 -1.06 3.00
C ARG A 184 10.68 -1.09 4.41
N ASP A 185 9.82 -1.22 5.41
CA ASP A 185 10.25 -1.28 6.81
C ASP A 185 11.25 -2.42 7.08
N PRO A 186 12.11 -2.32 8.12
CA PRO A 186 13.14 -3.30 8.41
C PRO A 186 12.65 -4.73 8.60
N LEU A 187 11.39 -4.95 8.97
CA LEU A 187 10.83 -6.30 9.15
C LEU A 187 10.11 -6.81 7.90
N GLY A 188 9.96 -5.98 6.87
CA GLY A 188 9.24 -6.30 5.64
C GLY A 188 7.74 -6.50 5.87
N PHE A 189 7.15 -5.83 6.86
CA PHE A 189 5.80 -6.12 7.33
C PHE A 189 4.72 -5.81 6.30
N ARG A 190 4.83 -4.67 5.60
CA ARG A 190 3.91 -4.29 4.52
C ARG A 190 4.46 -4.74 3.16
N PRO A 191 3.59 -5.21 2.23
CA PRO A 191 4.02 -5.61 0.90
C PRO A 191 4.38 -4.38 0.06
N LEU A 192 5.34 -4.55 -0.86
CA LEU A 192 5.73 -3.55 -1.85
C LEU A 192 6.57 -4.23 -2.94
N GLU A 193 6.01 -4.29 -4.13
CA GLU A 193 6.51 -5.07 -5.24
C GLU A 193 7.10 -4.19 -6.33
N ILE A 194 7.98 -4.76 -7.14
CA ILE A 194 8.67 -4.08 -8.24
C ILE A 194 8.26 -4.75 -9.56
N GLY A 195 7.80 -3.95 -10.51
CA GLY A 195 7.48 -4.34 -11.88
C GLY A 195 8.27 -3.54 -12.89
N ARG A 196 8.36 -4.03 -14.13
CA ARG A 196 9.04 -3.35 -15.24
C ARG A 196 8.25 -3.50 -16.53
N ARG A 197 8.24 -2.44 -17.36
CA ARG A 197 7.75 -2.50 -18.74
C ARG A 197 8.65 -1.64 -19.63
N GLY A 198 9.45 -2.27 -20.48
CA GLY A 198 10.51 -1.57 -21.22
C GLY A 198 11.46 -0.86 -20.25
N GLU A 199 11.61 0.46 -20.39
CA GLU A 199 12.47 1.29 -19.54
C GLU A 199 11.73 1.94 -18.34
N SER A 200 10.43 1.64 -18.18
CA SER A 200 9.63 2.12 -17.07
C SER A 200 9.67 1.15 -15.89
N TRP A 201 9.80 1.70 -14.69
CA TRP A 201 9.75 0.95 -13.43
C TRP A 201 8.45 1.23 -12.70
N PHE A 202 7.87 0.18 -12.13
CA PHE A 202 6.58 0.23 -11.44
C PHE A 202 6.74 -0.30 -10.02
N PHE A 203 5.98 0.30 -9.10
CA PHE A 203 5.93 -0.09 -7.70
C PHE A 203 4.49 -0.22 -7.28
N SER A 204 4.15 -1.28 -6.55
CA SER A 204 2.77 -1.54 -6.17
C SER A 204 2.70 -2.27 -4.83
N SER A 205 1.68 -2.02 -4.03
CA SER A 205 1.42 -2.83 -2.82
C SER A 205 1.17 -4.31 -3.11
N GLU A 206 0.79 -4.66 -4.34
CA GLU A 206 0.57 -6.03 -4.79
C GLU A 206 0.94 -6.20 -6.26
N SER A 207 1.37 -7.41 -6.64
CA SER A 207 1.73 -7.73 -8.03
C SER A 207 0.59 -7.48 -9.04
N VAL A 208 -0.67 -7.66 -8.64
CA VAL A 208 -1.85 -7.43 -9.50
C VAL A 208 -1.97 -5.99 -10.01
N GLY A 209 -1.27 -5.05 -9.36
CA GLY A 209 -1.16 -3.68 -9.85
C GLY A 209 -0.46 -3.56 -11.21
N PHE A 210 0.34 -4.57 -11.57
CA PHE A 210 1.13 -4.57 -12.80
C PHE A 210 0.34 -5.08 -14.01
N ASP A 211 -0.63 -5.96 -13.81
CA ASP A 211 -1.35 -6.65 -14.88
C ASP A 211 -2.07 -5.66 -15.82
N ILE A 212 -2.82 -4.72 -15.24
CA ILE A 212 -3.62 -3.75 -16.02
C ILE A 212 -2.74 -2.77 -16.81
N VAL A 213 -1.51 -2.54 -16.36
CA VAL A 213 -0.54 -1.69 -17.05
C VAL A 213 0.43 -2.51 -17.88
N GLY A 214 0.26 -3.83 -18.00
CA GLY A 214 1.13 -4.72 -18.78
C GLY A 214 2.59 -4.67 -18.33
N ALA A 215 2.85 -4.46 -17.04
CA ALA A 215 4.19 -4.55 -16.47
C ALA A 215 4.46 -5.97 -15.96
N GLU A 216 5.69 -6.44 -16.13
CA GLU A 216 6.11 -7.75 -15.66
C GLU A 216 6.61 -7.64 -14.22
N PHE A 217 6.09 -8.49 -13.33
CA PHE A 217 6.62 -8.63 -11.97
C PHE A 217 8.11 -9.02 -12.01
N GLN A 218 8.93 -8.30 -11.27
CA GLN A 218 10.38 -8.55 -11.19
C GLN A 218 10.73 -9.24 -9.87
N ARG A 219 10.40 -8.60 -8.75
CA ARG A 219 10.65 -9.10 -7.40
C ARG A 219 9.91 -8.26 -6.38
N GLU A 220 9.87 -8.76 -5.15
CA GLU A 220 9.51 -7.95 -3.99
C GLU A 220 10.66 -6.98 -3.61
N LEU A 221 10.29 -5.82 -3.06
CA LEU A 221 11.23 -4.95 -2.35
C LEU A 221 11.63 -5.64 -1.04
N LYS A 222 12.93 -5.76 -0.74
CA LYS A 222 13.42 -6.50 0.43
C LYS A 222 13.12 -5.75 1.74
N ALA A 223 13.09 -6.47 2.85
CA ALA A 223 12.94 -5.89 4.18
C ALA A 223 14.10 -4.90 4.47
N GLY A 224 13.76 -3.69 4.90
CA GLY A 224 14.72 -2.61 5.16
C GLY A 224 15.36 -1.98 3.91
N GLU A 225 14.94 -2.37 2.71
CA GLU A 225 15.47 -1.83 1.46
C GLU A 225 14.94 -0.42 1.20
N VAL A 226 15.86 0.49 0.91
CA VAL A 226 15.59 1.79 0.28
C VAL A 226 16.10 1.70 -1.16
N LEU A 227 15.18 1.63 -2.11
CA LEU A 227 15.49 1.53 -3.53
C LEU A 227 15.24 2.87 -4.21
N VAL A 228 16.23 3.38 -4.92
CA VAL A 228 16.13 4.57 -5.76
C VAL A 228 16.07 4.15 -7.22
N VAL A 229 15.19 4.80 -7.97
CA VAL A 229 15.18 4.76 -9.44
C VAL A 229 15.29 6.18 -9.99
N ASP A 230 16.24 6.40 -10.90
CA ASP A 230 16.38 7.64 -11.65
C ASP A 230 16.74 7.37 -13.12
N LYS A 231 17.28 8.37 -13.83
CA LYS A 231 17.74 8.23 -15.23
C LYS A 231 18.95 7.30 -15.40
N GLU A 232 19.71 7.03 -14.34
CA GLU A 232 20.91 6.18 -14.36
C GLU A 232 20.60 4.73 -13.94
N GLY A 233 19.39 4.48 -13.44
CA GLY A 233 18.85 3.14 -13.20
C GLY A 233 18.46 2.91 -11.74
N LEU A 234 18.51 1.64 -11.32
CA LEU A 234 18.13 1.20 -9.97
C LEU A 234 19.32 1.10 -9.04
N ARG A 235 19.14 1.55 -7.80
CA ARG A 235 20.13 1.45 -6.72
C ARG A 235 19.45 1.04 -5.41
N SER A 236 19.97 0.02 -4.74
CA SER A 236 19.45 -0.48 -3.47
C SER A 236 20.38 -0.11 -2.32
N TYR A 237 19.80 0.40 -1.22
CA TYR A 237 20.50 0.70 0.02
C TYR A 237 19.85 -0.03 1.19
N PHE A 238 20.67 -0.43 2.17
CA PHE A 238 20.24 -1.09 3.41
C PHE A 238 20.79 -0.31 4.61
N PRO A 239 20.22 0.88 4.92
CA PRO A 239 20.80 1.78 5.90
C PRO A 239 20.79 1.23 7.34
N PHE A 240 20.02 0.19 7.59
CA PHE A 240 19.91 -0.43 8.92
C PHE A 240 20.64 -1.79 9.00
N GLY A 241 21.34 -2.17 7.92
CA GLY A 241 21.86 -3.53 7.73
C GLY A 241 20.86 -4.45 7.04
N ASP A 242 21.27 -5.69 6.77
CA ASP A 242 20.41 -6.69 6.15
C ASP A 242 19.54 -7.40 7.20
N PHE A 243 18.22 -7.16 7.13
CA PHE A 243 17.22 -7.84 7.96
C PHE A 243 16.57 -9.04 7.26
N SER A 244 17.12 -9.51 6.14
CA SER A 244 16.55 -10.62 5.37
C SER A 244 16.23 -11.88 6.18
N ALA A 245 16.93 -12.09 7.30
CA ALA A 245 16.71 -13.19 8.26
C ALA A 245 15.59 -12.96 9.29
N ARG A 246 15.20 -11.70 9.57
CA ARG A 246 14.15 -11.35 10.55
C ARG A 246 12.94 -10.74 9.83
N ARG A 247 12.09 -11.59 9.28
CA ARG A 247 10.88 -11.18 8.55
C ARG A 247 9.65 -11.28 9.45
N ALA A 248 8.78 -10.26 9.38
CA ALA A 248 7.49 -10.24 10.04
C ALA A 248 6.38 -9.91 9.03
N ALA A 249 6.20 -10.77 8.02
CA ALA A 249 5.16 -10.59 7.00
C ALA A 249 3.76 -10.53 7.64
N CYS A 250 2.94 -9.57 7.20
CA CYS A 250 1.60 -9.41 7.73
C CYS A 250 0.67 -10.57 7.28
N ILE A 251 0.41 -11.53 8.16
CA ILE A 251 -0.46 -12.69 7.87
C ILE A 251 -1.88 -12.29 7.41
N PHE A 252 -2.38 -11.12 7.86
CA PHE A 252 -3.69 -10.61 7.46
C PHE A 252 -3.80 -10.31 5.96
N GLU A 253 -2.69 -10.04 5.27
CA GLU A 253 -2.68 -9.92 3.82
C GLU A 253 -3.12 -11.24 3.17
N PHE A 254 -2.54 -12.36 3.63
CA PHE A 254 -2.94 -13.69 3.15
C PHE A 254 -4.34 -14.10 3.60
N ILE A 255 -4.74 -13.80 4.83
CA ILE A 255 -6.05 -14.24 5.35
C ILE A 255 -7.20 -13.54 4.61
N TYR A 256 -7.10 -12.24 4.37
CA TYR A 256 -8.26 -11.45 3.92
C TYR A 256 -7.92 -10.27 3.01
N PHE A 257 -6.85 -9.52 3.33
CA PHE A 257 -6.72 -8.16 2.81
C PHE A 257 -6.25 -8.08 1.35
N ALA A 258 -5.28 -8.91 0.97
CA ALA A 258 -4.77 -8.96 -0.40
C ALA A 258 -5.76 -9.67 -1.34
N ARG A 259 -5.70 -9.36 -2.63
CA ARG A 259 -6.44 -10.12 -3.63
C ARG A 259 -5.83 -11.51 -3.83
N PRO A 260 -6.66 -12.54 -4.12
CA PRO A 260 -6.17 -13.90 -4.35
C PRO A 260 -5.15 -14.04 -5.49
N ASP A 261 -5.26 -13.21 -6.51
CA ASP A 261 -4.40 -13.20 -7.71
C ASP A 261 -3.08 -12.42 -7.51
N SER A 262 -2.76 -12.02 -6.28
CA SER A 262 -1.50 -11.36 -5.95
C SER A 262 -0.41 -12.34 -5.49
N TYR A 263 0.83 -12.04 -5.87
CA TYR A 263 2.05 -12.64 -5.33
C TYR A 263 2.67 -11.66 -4.33
N ILE A 264 2.75 -12.06 -3.06
CA ILE A 264 3.32 -11.26 -1.96
C ILE A 264 4.02 -12.19 -0.97
N PHE A 265 5.05 -11.69 -0.29
CA PHE A 265 5.79 -12.42 0.74
C PHE A 265 6.28 -13.81 0.28
N GLY A 266 6.68 -13.94 -0.98
CA GLY A 266 7.18 -15.16 -1.59
C GLY A 266 6.14 -16.18 -2.02
N ASP A 267 4.84 -15.86 -1.98
CA ASP A 267 3.79 -16.82 -2.30
C ASP A 267 2.56 -16.20 -2.98
N TRP A 268 1.76 -17.04 -3.64
CA TRP A 268 0.48 -16.65 -4.20
C TRP A 268 -0.58 -16.64 -3.10
N VAL A 269 -1.33 -15.54 -2.97
CA VAL A 269 -2.37 -15.40 -1.94
C VAL A 269 -3.42 -16.51 -2.08
N TYR A 270 -3.80 -16.86 -3.31
CA TYR A 270 -4.71 -17.97 -3.59
C TYR A 270 -4.21 -19.29 -2.99
N GLU A 271 -2.94 -19.65 -3.24
CA GLU A 271 -2.36 -20.91 -2.79
C GLU A 271 -2.24 -20.97 -1.25
N VAL A 272 -1.85 -19.85 -0.62
CA VAL A 272 -1.82 -19.77 0.85
C VAL A 272 -3.21 -19.97 1.43
N ARG A 273 -4.24 -19.27 0.92
CA ARG A 273 -5.63 -19.42 1.39
C ARG A 273 -6.14 -20.84 1.22
N LYS A 274 -5.82 -21.47 0.09
CA LYS A 274 -6.20 -22.85 -0.18
C LYS A 274 -5.54 -23.82 0.81
N ARG A 275 -4.25 -23.64 1.11
CA ARG A 275 -3.55 -24.43 2.15
C ARG A 275 -4.12 -24.22 3.55
N LEU A 276 -4.53 -22.99 3.90
CA LEU A 276 -5.23 -22.72 5.17
C LEU A 276 -6.54 -23.53 5.26
N GLY A 277 -7.29 -23.61 4.17
CA GLY A 277 -8.49 -24.46 4.06
C GLY A 277 -8.21 -25.94 4.32
N ARG A 278 -7.21 -26.49 3.65
CA ARG A 278 -6.77 -27.89 3.84
C ARG A 278 -6.33 -28.14 5.28
N GLN A 279 -5.58 -27.21 5.86
CA GLN A 279 -5.14 -27.32 7.25
C GLN A 279 -6.33 -27.33 8.22
N LEU A 280 -7.34 -26.47 7.99
CA LEU A 280 -8.56 -26.46 8.80
C LEU A 280 -9.33 -27.79 8.71
N ALA A 281 -9.43 -28.39 7.52
CA ALA A 281 -10.06 -29.70 7.35
C ALA A 281 -9.36 -30.79 8.19
N LYS A 282 -8.02 -30.79 8.21
CA LYS A 282 -7.22 -31.72 9.04
C LYS A 282 -7.45 -31.51 10.53
N GLU A 283 -7.55 -30.26 10.98
CA GLU A 283 -7.76 -29.91 12.39
C GLU A 283 -9.14 -30.31 12.89
N VAL A 284 -10.17 -30.16 12.07
CA VAL A 284 -11.51 -30.62 12.43
C VAL A 284 -11.60 -32.15 12.35
N GLY A 285 -10.88 -32.78 11.41
CA GLY A 285 -10.79 -34.22 11.26
C GLY A 285 -12.10 -34.87 10.85
N SER A 286 -12.20 -36.19 11.05
CA SER A 286 -13.39 -37.00 10.68
C SER A 286 -14.61 -36.78 11.59
N LYS A 287 -14.66 -35.71 12.37
CA LYS A 287 -15.70 -35.43 13.37
C LYS A 287 -16.87 -34.59 12.83
N LEU A 288 -16.84 -34.24 11.55
CA LEU A 288 -17.87 -33.46 10.89
C LEU A 288 -18.98 -34.37 10.36
N GLU A 289 -20.14 -34.33 11.00
CA GLU A 289 -21.39 -34.83 10.44
C GLU A 289 -22.11 -33.66 9.75
N VAL A 290 -21.68 -33.32 8.52
CA VAL A 290 -22.27 -32.25 7.70
C VAL A 290 -22.42 -32.70 6.25
N ASP A 291 -23.42 -32.19 5.55
CA ASP A 291 -23.71 -32.58 4.16
C ASP A 291 -22.90 -31.77 3.14
N VAL A 292 -22.69 -30.48 3.39
CA VAL A 292 -22.10 -29.52 2.44
C VAL A 292 -21.26 -28.47 3.18
N VAL A 293 -20.29 -27.88 2.46
CA VAL A 293 -19.53 -26.72 2.90
C VAL A 293 -20.02 -25.49 2.16
N VAL A 294 -20.40 -24.45 2.89
CA VAL A 294 -20.86 -23.18 2.32
C VAL A 294 -19.89 -22.05 2.71
N PRO A 295 -19.17 -21.43 1.76
CA PRO A 295 -18.29 -20.31 2.06
C PRO A 295 -19.10 -19.04 2.34
N VAL A 296 -18.57 -18.19 3.22
CA VAL A 296 -19.02 -16.79 3.32
C VAL A 296 -18.29 -15.96 2.25
N PRO A 297 -18.98 -15.39 1.25
CA PRO A 297 -18.33 -14.67 0.18
C PRO A 297 -17.80 -13.28 0.61
N ASP A 298 -16.76 -12.73 -0.02
CA ASP A 298 -16.01 -13.34 -1.15
C ASP A 298 -14.71 -14.01 -0.67
N SER A 299 -14.14 -13.55 0.45
CA SER A 299 -12.84 -14.02 0.96
C SER A 299 -12.85 -15.47 1.42
N GLY A 300 -14.00 -16.00 1.86
CA GLY A 300 -14.13 -17.37 2.35
C GLY A 300 -14.14 -18.43 1.25
N ILE A 301 -14.26 -18.05 -0.03
CA ILE A 301 -14.38 -19.00 -1.14
C ILE A 301 -13.11 -19.85 -1.31
N VAL A 302 -11.94 -19.22 -1.40
CA VAL A 302 -10.65 -19.92 -1.61
C VAL A 302 -10.30 -20.90 -0.48
N PRO A 303 -10.37 -20.53 0.82
CA PRO A 303 -10.14 -21.51 1.88
C PRO A 303 -11.21 -22.61 1.89
N ALA A 304 -12.48 -22.33 1.56
CA ALA A 304 -13.49 -23.38 1.47
C ALA A 304 -13.19 -24.39 0.35
N ILE A 305 -12.70 -23.95 -0.81
CA ILE A 305 -12.21 -24.86 -1.87
C ILE A 305 -11.14 -25.79 -1.30
N GLY A 306 -10.13 -25.25 -0.62
CA GLY A 306 -9.07 -26.04 -0.01
C GLY A 306 -9.59 -27.02 1.06
N PHE A 307 -10.56 -26.58 1.86
CA PHE A 307 -11.20 -27.42 2.88
C PHE A 307 -11.96 -28.59 2.24
N CYS A 308 -12.72 -28.35 1.16
CA CYS A 308 -13.48 -29.38 0.46
C CYS A 308 -12.57 -30.41 -0.22
N GLU A 309 -11.48 -29.95 -0.84
CA GLU A 309 -10.49 -30.85 -1.46
C GLU A 309 -9.84 -31.81 -0.44
N GLU A 310 -9.60 -31.36 0.79
CA GLU A 310 -9.01 -32.20 1.83
C GLU A 310 -10.05 -33.08 2.54
N SER A 311 -11.25 -32.57 2.79
CA SER A 311 -12.31 -33.31 3.52
C SER A 311 -13.15 -34.23 2.64
N GLY A 312 -13.17 -34.02 1.32
CA GLY A 312 -14.04 -34.73 0.37
C GLY A 312 -15.50 -34.28 0.38
N LEU A 313 -15.85 -33.27 1.19
CA LEU A 313 -17.21 -32.72 1.25
C LEU A 313 -17.51 -31.86 0.01
N PRO A 314 -18.77 -31.85 -0.47
CA PRO A 314 -19.17 -30.98 -1.57
C PRO A 314 -19.18 -29.51 -1.16
N LEU A 315 -18.70 -28.65 -2.07
CA LEU A 315 -18.77 -27.19 -1.96
C LEU A 315 -20.06 -26.69 -2.59
N GLU A 316 -20.87 -25.97 -1.83
CA GLU A 316 -22.11 -25.36 -2.31
C GLU A 316 -22.12 -23.84 -2.08
N LEU A 317 -22.71 -23.10 -3.03
CA LEU A 317 -22.85 -21.65 -2.92
C LEU A 317 -24.20 -21.29 -2.29
N GLY A 318 -24.35 -21.62 -1.01
CA GLY A 318 -25.57 -21.32 -0.23
C GLY A 318 -25.72 -19.86 0.19
N LEU A 319 -24.67 -19.04 0.06
CA LEU A 319 -24.68 -17.60 0.35
C LEU A 319 -24.26 -16.82 -0.90
N ILE A 320 -24.98 -15.76 -1.23
CA ILE A 320 -24.70 -14.95 -2.43
C ILE A 320 -24.54 -13.49 -2.00
N ARG A 321 -23.32 -12.98 -2.12
CA ARG A 321 -23.08 -11.57 -1.86
C ARG A 321 -23.88 -10.71 -2.84
N ASN A 322 -24.62 -9.74 -2.33
CA ASN A 322 -25.27 -8.74 -3.16
C ASN A 322 -24.24 -7.71 -3.68
N HIS A 323 -24.00 -7.73 -5.00
CA HIS A 323 -23.03 -6.86 -5.67
C HIS A 323 -23.51 -5.41 -5.85
N TYR A 324 -24.79 -5.12 -5.61
CA TYR A 324 -25.40 -3.81 -5.86
C TYR A 324 -25.49 -2.92 -4.60
N VAL A 325 -24.95 -3.38 -3.47
CA VAL A 325 -25.03 -2.63 -2.21
C VAL A 325 -23.84 -1.69 -2.06
N GLY A 326 -24.10 -0.38 -2.14
CA GLY A 326 -23.14 0.68 -1.82
C GLY A 326 -22.83 0.79 -0.32
N ARG A 327 -21.96 1.74 0.08
CA ARG A 327 -21.64 1.93 1.51
C ARG A 327 -22.86 2.39 2.29
N SER A 328 -23.26 1.61 3.30
CA SER A 328 -24.33 1.96 4.23
C SER A 328 -23.73 2.62 5.48
N PHE A 329 -24.22 3.81 5.83
CA PHE A 329 -23.89 4.53 7.06
C PHE A 329 -24.30 3.74 8.33
N ILE A 330 -23.72 4.10 9.48
CA ILE A 330 -24.05 3.55 10.80
C ILE A 330 -25.53 3.83 11.10
N GLN A 331 -26.31 2.81 11.44
CA GLN A 331 -27.73 2.93 11.77
C GLN A 331 -27.98 2.63 13.26
N PRO A 332 -28.91 3.34 13.90
CA PRO A 332 -29.05 3.37 15.37
C PRO A 332 -29.76 2.15 15.97
N THR A 333 -30.53 1.36 15.21
CA THR A 333 -31.35 0.27 15.77
C THR A 333 -30.87 -1.13 15.38
N GLN A 334 -31.17 -2.13 16.21
CA GLN A 334 -30.81 -3.54 15.97
C GLN A 334 -31.57 -4.13 14.78
N GLU A 335 -32.83 -3.78 14.58
CA GLU A 335 -33.66 -4.21 13.44
C GLU A 335 -33.06 -3.79 12.09
N LEU A 336 -32.51 -2.57 12.01
CA LEU A 336 -31.83 -2.07 10.81
C LEU A 336 -30.45 -2.73 10.59
N ARG A 337 -29.83 -3.29 11.65
CA ARG A 337 -28.59 -4.09 11.52
C ARG A 337 -28.89 -5.49 11.00
N ASP A 338 -30.01 -6.09 11.39
CA ASP A 338 -30.41 -7.41 10.91
C ASP A 338 -30.83 -7.35 9.44
N LEU A 339 -31.54 -6.28 9.03
CA LEU A 339 -31.83 -5.99 7.62
C LEU A 339 -30.56 -5.83 6.77
N LYS A 340 -29.46 -5.35 7.37
CA LYS A 340 -28.18 -5.16 6.68
C LYS A 340 -27.49 -6.47 6.34
N VAL A 341 -27.67 -7.52 7.15
CA VAL A 341 -27.14 -8.85 6.84
C VAL A 341 -27.84 -9.38 5.59
N LEU A 342 -29.17 -9.27 5.55
CA LEU A 342 -29.99 -9.64 4.38
C LEU A 342 -29.70 -8.78 3.14
N MET A 343 -29.34 -7.51 3.31
CA MET A 343 -28.93 -6.67 2.18
C MET A 343 -27.57 -7.09 1.61
N LYS A 344 -26.71 -7.74 2.39
CA LYS A 344 -25.33 -8.06 2.01
C LYS A 344 -25.14 -9.49 1.48
N LEU A 345 -25.94 -10.44 1.94
CA LEU A 345 -25.79 -11.90 1.74
C LEU A 345 -27.08 -12.57 1.30
#